data_AF-A0A8X8B2L6-F1
#
_entry.id   AF-A0A8X8B2L6-F1
#
_cell.length_a   1.000
_cell.length_b   1.000
_cell.length_c   1.000
_cell.angle_alpha   90.00
_cell.angle_beta   90.00
_cell.angle_gamma   90.00
#
_symmetry.space_group_name_H-M   'P 1'
#
loop_
_entity.id
_entity.type
_entity.pdbx_description
1 polymer ?
#
loop_
_entity_poly.entity_id
_entity_poly.type
_entity_poly.pdbx_seq_one_letter_code
_entity_poly.pdbx_strand_id
1 'polypeptide(L)'
;MKKTRGMGSARVQKVHRKKQRWSDKSYKKAHLGNEWNKPLAGSSHAKGIVLELIGMEAKQPNSAIRKCARVQLVKNGKKVAAFVPNDGCLNLIEPNDEVLISGFGRKGHAVGDIPGVRYKVVKVSGVSLSALYKGKKEKPRS
;
A
#
# COMPACT_ATOMS: atom_id res chain seq x y z
N MET A 1 -24.48 -24.90 -21.42
CA MET A 1 -24.67 -24.69 -22.88
C MET A 1 -23.38 -24.25 -23.54
N LYS A 2 -23.06 -24.78 -24.72
CA LYS A 2 -21.89 -24.38 -25.53
C LYS A 2 -22.15 -23.04 -26.22
N LYS A 3 -21.08 -22.31 -26.57
CA LYS A 3 -21.17 -21.04 -27.33
C LYS A 3 -21.73 -21.28 -28.74
N THR A 4 -22.43 -20.30 -29.30
CA THR A 4 -22.92 -20.31 -30.70
C THR A 4 -21.75 -20.41 -31.69
N ARG A 5 -21.88 -21.26 -32.72
CA ARG A 5 -20.82 -21.56 -33.71
C ARG A 5 -21.19 -21.21 -35.15
N GLY A 6 -22.36 -20.63 -35.40
CA GLY A 6 -22.82 -20.29 -36.75
C GLY A 6 -22.00 -19.18 -37.40
N MET A 7 -21.86 -19.22 -38.72
CA MET A 7 -21.34 -18.10 -39.51
C MET A 7 -22.22 -16.86 -39.27
N GLY A 8 -21.62 -15.69 -39.09
CA GLY A 8 -22.34 -14.46 -38.70
C GLY A 8 -22.60 -14.26 -37.20
N SER A 9 -22.23 -15.21 -36.32
CA SER A 9 -22.44 -15.10 -34.85
C SER A 9 -21.41 -14.23 -34.12
N ALA A 10 -20.47 -13.60 -34.83
CA ALA A 10 -19.36 -12.82 -34.26
C ALA A 10 -19.84 -11.70 -33.32
N ARG A 11 -20.92 -10.99 -33.67
CA ARG A 11 -21.50 -9.92 -32.84
C ARG A 11 -21.95 -10.45 -31.47
N VAL A 12 -22.66 -11.59 -31.47
CA VAL A 12 -23.18 -12.23 -30.25
C VAL A 12 -22.02 -12.65 -29.35
N GLN A 13 -20.99 -13.29 -29.92
CA GLN A 13 -19.81 -13.71 -29.17
C GLN A 13 -19.04 -12.51 -28.56
N LYS A 14 -18.89 -11.41 -29.31
CA LYS A 14 -18.22 -10.19 -28.84
C LYS A 14 -18.97 -9.53 -27.69
N VAL A 15 -20.30 -9.38 -27.80
CA VAL A 15 -21.14 -8.81 -26.73
C VAL A 15 -21.12 -9.70 -25.50
N HIS A 16 -21.25 -11.01 -25.68
CA HIS A 16 -21.18 -11.97 -24.58
C HIS A 16 -19.83 -11.88 -23.84
N ARG A 17 -18.70 -11.85 -24.58
CA ARG A 17 -17.37 -11.68 -23.98
C ARG A 17 -17.25 -10.36 -23.22
N LYS A 18 -17.75 -9.24 -23.77
CA LYS A 18 -17.76 -7.94 -23.07
C LYS A 18 -18.53 -8.02 -21.75
N LYS A 19 -19.72 -8.63 -21.74
CA LYS A 19 -20.51 -8.83 -20.52
C LYS A 19 -19.79 -9.70 -19.51
N GLN A 20 -19.23 -10.84 -19.92
CA GLN A 20 -18.51 -11.76 -19.03
C GLN A 20 -17.19 -11.18 -18.51
N ARG A 21 -16.55 -10.26 -19.25
CA ARG A 21 -15.30 -9.63 -18.81
C ARG A 21 -15.47 -8.85 -17.50
N TRP A 22 -16.68 -8.35 -17.21
CA TRP A 22 -16.98 -7.67 -15.95
C TRP A 22 -17.00 -8.59 -14.72
N SER A 23 -17.13 -9.90 -14.91
CA SER A 23 -17.00 -10.89 -13.83
C SER A 23 -15.53 -11.13 -13.43
N ASP A 24 -14.57 -10.76 -14.30
CA ASP A 24 -13.16 -10.78 -13.96
C ASP A 24 -12.83 -9.63 -12.99
N LYS A 25 -12.41 -9.98 -11.78
CA LYS A 25 -12.07 -9.04 -10.70
C LYS A 25 -10.97 -8.06 -11.10
N SER A 26 -9.97 -8.51 -11.87
CA SER A 26 -8.86 -7.66 -12.31
C SER A 26 -9.33 -6.62 -13.32
N TYR A 27 -10.15 -7.06 -14.29
CA TYR A 27 -10.76 -6.18 -15.29
C TYR A 27 -11.67 -5.16 -14.63
N LYS A 28 -12.58 -5.60 -13.77
CA LYS A 28 -13.50 -4.74 -13.03
C LYS A 28 -12.75 -3.69 -12.20
N LYS A 29 -11.69 -4.08 -11.48
CA LYS A 29 -10.87 -3.16 -10.68
C LYS A 29 -10.17 -2.09 -11.53
N ALA A 30 -9.67 -2.46 -12.71
CA ALA A 30 -8.97 -1.54 -13.60
C ALA A 30 -9.93 -0.56 -14.31
N HIS A 31 -11.14 -1.01 -14.68
CA HIS A 31 -12.06 -0.24 -15.53
C HIS A 31 -13.11 0.57 -14.75
N LEU A 32 -13.28 0.34 -13.44
CA LEU A 32 -14.17 1.13 -12.59
C LEU A 32 -13.54 2.45 -12.10
N GLY A 33 -12.25 2.69 -12.32
CA GLY A 33 -11.59 3.91 -11.83
C GLY A 33 -11.32 3.95 -10.32
N ASN A 34 -11.57 2.86 -9.59
CA ASN A 34 -11.36 2.76 -8.13
C ASN A 34 -9.92 3.01 -7.67
N GLU A 35 -8.95 3.05 -8.59
CA GLU A 35 -7.55 3.33 -8.32
C GLU A 35 -7.34 4.74 -7.72
N TRP A 36 -8.07 5.74 -8.24
CA TRP A 36 -7.98 7.14 -7.82
C TRP A 36 -8.48 7.37 -6.39
N ASN A 37 -9.46 6.57 -5.97
CA ASN A 37 -10.01 6.63 -4.62
C ASN A 37 -9.05 6.09 -3.55
N LYS A 38 -8.03 5.32 -3.94
CA LYS A 38 -7.05 4.78 -2.98
C LYS A 38 -6.13 5.86 -2.42
N PRO A 39 -5.47 5.64 -1.26
CA PRO A 39 -4.54 6.59 -0.68
C PRO A 39 -3.38 6.98 -1.60
N LEU A 40 -2.81 6.04 -2.35
CA LEU A 40 -1.72 6.33 -3.28
C LEU A 40 -2.18 6.82 -4.67
N ALA A 41 -3.49 6.80 -4.98
CA ALA A 41 -4.04 7.26 -6.27
C ALA A 41 -3.24 6.77 -7.50
N GLY A 42 -2.93 5.46 -7.54
CA GLY A 42 -2.17 4.84 -8.63
C GLY A 42 -0.64 5.01 -8.59
N SER A 43 -0.12 5.90 -7.75
CA SER A 43 1.34 6.06 -7.57
C SER A 43 1.97 4.87 -6.83
N SER A 44 3.23 4.57 -7.14
CA SER A 44 4.01 3.53 -6.45
C SER A 44 4.37 3.93 -5.01
N HIS A 45 4.65 5.22 -4.80
CA HIS A 45 5.05 5.80 -3.53
C HIS A 45 4.27 7.08 -3.23
N ALA A 46 4.27 7.49 -1.97
CA ALA A 46 3.81 8.82 -1.58
C ALA A 46 4.61 9.35 -0.40
N LYS A 47 4.80 10.67 -0.39
CA LYS A 47 5.35 11.42 0.74
C LYS A 47 4.23 11.68 1.75
N GLY A 48 4.56 11.62 3.04
CA GLY A 48 3.64 11.91 4.13
C GLY A 48 4.37 12.45 5.35
N ILE A 49 3.61 12.98 6.29
CA ILE A 49 4.07 13.48 7.58
C ILE A 49 3.61 12.48 8.66
N VAL A 50 4.49 12.12 9.57
CA VAL A 50 4.15 11.24 10.70
C VAL A 50 3.31 12.02 11.71
N LEU A 51 2.16 11.46 12.09
CA LEU A 51 1.31 12.02 13.14
C LEU A 51 1.66 11.43 14.50
N GLU A 52 1.68 10.09 14.58
CA GLU A 52 1.93 9.36 15.82
C GLU A 52 2.58 8.00 15.52
N LEU A 53 3.35 7.50 16.47
CA LEU A 53 3.91 6.16 16.45
C LEU A 53 2.95 5.22 17.16
N ILE A 54 2.60 4.11 16.52
CA ILE A 54 1.59 3.16 17.00
C ILE A 54 2.14 1.74 17.09
N GLY A 55 1.79 1.03 18.16
CA GLY A 55 2.01 -0.41 18.28
C GLY A 55 0.77 -1.18 17.84
N MET A 56 0.87 -1.97 16.78
CA MET A 56 -0.22 -2.84 16.33
C MET A 56 0.01 -4.25 16.84
N GLU A 57 -0.97 -4.83 17.53
CA GLU A 57 -0.90 -6.23 17.93
C GLU A 57 -0.95 -7.15 16.71
N ALA A 58 -0.11 -8.19 16.71
CA ALA A 58 -0.09 -9.20 15.68
C ALA A 58 -1.38 -10.04 15.71
N LYS A 59 -1.80 -10.52 14.54
CA LYS A 59 -2.87 -11.51 14.46
C LYS A 59 -2.41 -12.83 15.05
N GLN A 60 -3.35 -13.50 15.72
CA GLN A 60 -3.24 -14.90 16.10
C GLN A 60 -2.83 -15.76 14.89
N PRO A 61 -1.93 -16.74 15.02
CA PRO A 61 -1.42 -17.38 16.27
C PRO A 61 -0.18 -16.69 16.90
N ASN A 62 0.28 -15.56 16.34
CA ASN A 62 1.49 -14.89 16.81
C ASN A 62 1.16 -13.94 17.97
N SER A 63 2.12 -13.75 18.88
CA SER A 63 2.09 -12.72 19.91
C SER A 63 3.27 -11.77 19.72
N ALA A 64 3.00 -10.56 19.23
CA ALA A 64 4.00 -9.51 19.03
C ALA A 64 3.34 -8.14 18.86
N ILE A 65 4.06 -7.07 19.22
CA ILE A 65 3.68 -5.70 18.91
C ILE A 65 4.48 -5.20 17.71
N ARG A 66 3.79 -5.03 16.57
CA ARG A 66 4.36 -4.55 15.32
C ARG A 66 4.43 -3.03 15.33
N LYS A 67 5.64 -2.49 15.27
CA LYS A 67 5.90 -1.05 15.29
C LYS A 67 5.47 -0.41 13.97
N CYS A 68 4.53 0.51 14.05
CA CYS A 68 3.93 1.20 12.90
C CYS A 68 3.89 2.72 13.17
N ALA A 69 3.62 3.49 12.13
CA ALA A 69 3.41 4.93 12.21
C ALA A 69 2.09 5.31 11.51
N ARG A 70 1.35 6.24 12.09
CA ARG A 70 0.27 6.95 11.39
C ARG A 70 0.89 8.05 10.56
N VAL A 71 0.59 8.03 9.28
CA VAL A 71 1.15 8.96 8.29
C VAL A 71 0.00 9.67 7.61
N GLN A 72 0.05 10.99 7.55
CA GLN A 72 -0.83 11.81 6.72
C GLN A 72 -0.14 12.09 5.41
N LEU A 73 -0.76 11.71 4.29
CA LEU A 73 -0.20 11.95 2.98
C LEU A 73 -0.25 13.43 2.61
N VAL A 74 0.87 14.01 2.18
CA VAL A 74 0.96 15.43 1.83
C VAL A 74 0.04 15.77 0.64
N LYS A 75 -0.03 14.88 -0.35
CA LYS A 75 -0.76 15.14 -1.60
C LYS A 75 -2.29 15.16 -1.50
N ASN A 76 -2.87 14.47 -0.51
CA ASN A 76 -4.31 14.28 -0.43
C ASN A 76 -4.88 14.27 0.99
N GLY A 77 -4.06 14.54 2.00
CA GLY A 77 -4.47 14.61 3.41
C GLY A 77 -4.96 13.28 4.01
N LYS A 78 -4.95 12.17 3.25
CA LYS A 78 -5.45 10.87 3.73
C LYS A 78 -4.51 10.32 4.80
N LYS A 79 -5.09 9.91 5.94
CA LYS A 79 -4.37 9.25 7.03
C LYS A 79 -4.26 7.76 6.75
N VAL A 80 -3.06 7.21 6.83
CA VAL A 80 -2.77 5.79 6.62
C VAL A 80 -1.87 5.26 7.72
N ALA A 81 -1.93 3.95 7.98
CA ALA A 81 -0.95 3.26 8.81
C ALA A 81 0.15 2.66 7.92
N ALA A 82 1.41 2.89 8.30
CA ALA A 82 2.58 2.34 7.63
C ALA A 82 3.44 1.57 8.65
N PHE A 83 3.92 0.40 8.26
CA PHE A 83 4.85 -0.38 9.07
C PHE A 83 6.26 0.19 9.01
N VAL A 84 6.97 0.15 10.13
CA VAL A 84 8.39 0.50 10.20
C VAL A 84 9.20 -0.80 10.17
N PRO A 85 9.95 -1.08 9.09
CA PRO A 85 10.70 -2.32 8.97
C PRO A 85 12.01 -2.29 9.77
N ASN A 86 12.49 -3.47 10.14
CA ASN A 86 13.68 -3.75 10.95
C ASN A 86 13.59 -3.25 12.40
N ASP A 87 14.34 -3.90 13.29
CA ASP A 87 14.37 -3.55 14.70
C ASP A 87 15.07 -2.20 14.93
N GLY A 88 14.65 -1.51 15.99
CA GLY A 88 15.21 -0.20 16.39
C GLY A 88 14.90 0.97 15.44
N CYS A 89 14.41 0.71 14.22
CA CYS A 89 14.11 1.76 13.24
C CYS A 89 12.98 2.71 13.66
N LEU A 90 12.16 2.31 14.64
CA LEU A 90 11.15 3.19 15.21
C LEU A 90 11.79 4.40 15.93
N ASN A 91 12.96 4.21 16.55
CA ASN A 91 13.65 5.27 17.29
C ASN A 91 14.23 6.35 16.36
N LEU A 92 14.32 6.07 15.06
CA LEU A 92 14.80 7.01 14.05
C LEU A 92 13.72 7.97 13.56
N ILE A 93 12.45 7.67 13.88
CA ILE A 93 11.28 8.39 13.38
C ILE A 93 10.67 9.17 14.54
N GLU A 94 10.48 10.46 14.33
CA GLU A 94 9.83 11.35 15.28
C GLU A 94 8.46 11.80 14.74
N PRO A 95 7.54 12.22 15.62
CA PRO A 95 6.32 12.91 15.19
C PRO A 95 6.68 14.14 14.34
N ASN A 96 5.88 14.41 13.31
CA ASN A 96 6.08 15.47 12.31
C ASN A 96 7.24 15.24 11.31
N ASP A 97 7.96 14.13 11.38
CA ASP A 97 8.95 13.80 10.36
C ASP A 97 8.30 13.58 8.98
N GLU A 98 9.04 13.99 7.95
CA GLU A 98 8.70 13.64 6.58
C GLU A 98 9.13 12.19 6.27
N VAL A 99 8.19 11.36 5.82
CA VAL A 99 8.42 9.98 5.45
C VAL A 99 7.99 9.68 4.03
N LEU A 100 8.75 8.82 3.35
CA LEU A 100 8.34 8.21 2.08
C LEU A 100 7.75 6.83 2.35
N ILE A 101 6.48 6.65 1.98
CA ILE A 101 5.79 5.38 2.09
C ILE A 101 5.69 4.66 0.73
N SER A 102 5.67 3.33 0.79
CA SER A 102 5.44 2.45 -0.37
C SER A 102 4.38 1.40 -0.04
N GLY A 103 3.81 0.80 -1.08
CA GLY A 103 2.97 -0.39 -0.92
C GLY A 103 3.76 -1.58 -0.37
N PHE A 104 3.11 -2.42 0.43
CA PHE A 104 3.72 -3.61 1.03
C PHE A 104 3.75 -4.83 0.07
N GLY A 105 3.49 -4.65 -1.23
CA GLY A 105 3.63 -5.69 -2.26
C GLY A 105 2.38 -6.53 -2.57
N ARG A 106 1.41 -6.69 -1.66
CA ARG A 106 0.17 -7.47 -1.93
C ARG A 106 -0.94 -6.67 -2.62
N LYS A 107 -0.64 -5.86 -3.64
CA LYS A 107 -1.62 -5.12 -4.50
C LYS A 107 -2.73 -4.36 -3.72
N GLY A 108 -2.40 -3.81 -2.56
CA GLY A 108 -3.32 -3.07 -1.68
C GLY A 108 -3.98 -3.90 -0.57
N HIS A 109 -3.55 -5.14 -0.37
CA HIS A 109 -3.92 -5.97 0.78
C HIS A 109 -2.90 -5.82 1.91
N ALA A 110 -3.36 -6.07 3.13
CA ALA A 110 -2.48 -6.16 4.30
C ALA A 110 -1.56 -7.39 4.18
N VAL A 111 -0.40 -7.31 4.80
CA VAL A 111 0.66 -8.32 4.66
C VAL A 111 1.02 -8.91 6.01
N GLY A 112 1.27 -10.22 6.00
CA GLY A 112 1.65 -10.96 7.20
C GLY A 112 0.58 -10.95 8.28
N ASP A 113 1.05 -10.86 9.51
CA ASP A 113 0.26 -10.85 10.73
C ASP A 113 -0.18 -9.44 11.15
N ILE A 114 0.13 -8.40 10.39
CA ILE A 114 -0.20 -7.02 10.75
C ILE A 114 -1.61 -6.67 10.27
N PRO A 115 -2.59 -6.43 11.18
CA PRO A 115 -3.95 -6.11 10.78
C PRO A 115 -4.02 -4.71 10.16
N GLY A 116 -4.72 -4.58 9.03
CA GLY A 116 -5.04 -3.26 8.43
C GLY A 116 -3.87 -2.49 7.78
N VAL A 117 -2.62 -2.88 8.02
CA VAL A 117 -1.43 -2.18 7.49
C VAL A 117 -1.10 -2.65 6.08
N ARG A 118 -1.13 -1.71 5.12
CA ARG A 118 -0.95 -1.97 3.67
C ARG A 118 0.30 -1.32 3.09
N TYR A 119 0.97 -0.50 3.89
CA TYR A 119 2.10 0.33 3.48
C TYR A 119 3.27 0.13 4.43
N LYS A 120 4.47 0.44 3.95
CA LYS A 120 5.71 0.44 4.74
C LYS A 120 6.48 1.74 4.53
N VAL A 121 7.25 2.14 5.53
CA VAL A 121 8.19 3.26 5.46
C VAL A 121 9.44 2.83 4.69
N VAL A 122 9.94 3.71 3.81
CA VAL A 122 11.13 3.49 2.98
C VAL A 122 12.23 4.52 3.27
N LYS A 123 11.83 5.77 3.45
CA LYS A 123 12.73 6.88 3.78
C LYS A 123 12.15 7.72 4.91
N VAL A 124 13.04 8.34 5.67
CA VAL A 124 12.76 9.28 6.76
C VAL A 124 13.66 10.49 6.54
N SER A 125 13.10 11.69 6.54
CA SER A 125 13.82 12.96 6.35
C SER A 125 14.75 12.95 5.13
N GLY A 126 14.27 12.40 4.00
CA GLY A 126 15.02 12.28 2.75
C GLY A 126 16.06 11.14 2.69
N VAL A 127 16.39 10.50 3.82
CA VAL A 127 17.38 9.42 3.91
C VAL A 127 16.70 8.05 3.90
N SER A 128 17.31 7.05 3.24
CA SER A 128 16.78 5.69 3.27
C SER A 128 16.85 5.09 4.67
N LEU A 129 15.75 4.51 5.14
CA LEU A 129 15.70 3.80 6.40
C LEU A 129 16.73 2.66 6.46
N SER A 130 16.96 1.98 5.33
CA SER A 130 17.98 0.93 5.24
C SER A 130 19.42 1.44 5.40
N ALA A 131 19.68 2.68 4.99
CA ALA A 131 20.98 3.31 5.14
C ALA A 131 21.20 3.79 6.58
N LEU A 132 20.15 4.34 7.21
CA LEU A 132 20.17 4.72 8.63
C LEU A 132 20.36 3.48 9.51
N TYR A 133 19.61 2.40 9.25
CA TYR A 133 19.70 1.14 10.00
C TYR A 133 21.11 0.53 9.96
N LYS A 134 21.79 0.61 8.81
CA LYS A 134 23.16 0.10 8.64
C LYS A 134 24.24 1.09 9.09
N GLY A 135 23.87 2.27 9.61
CA GLY A 135 24.83 3.33 9.96
C GLY A 135 25.60 3.91 8.77
N LYS A 136 25.15 3.69 7.53
CA LYS A 136 25.83 4.22 6.32
C LYS A 136 25.58 5.71 6.11
N LYS A 137 24.50 6.22 6.71
CA LYS A 137 24.10 7.62 6.71
C LYS A 137 23.52 7.94 8.07
N GLU A 138 23.62 9.19 8.46
CA GLU A 138 22.99 9.71 9.66
C GLU A 138 21.70 10.46 9.30
N LYS A 139 20.79 10.57 10.27
CA LYS A 139 19.58 11.38 10.11
C LYS A 139 20.05 12.85 10.06
N PRO A 140 19.62 13.63 9.05
CA PRO A 140 19.96 15.05 9.01
C PRO A 140 19.37 15.72 10.25
N ARG A 141 20.17 16.55 10.92
CA ARG A 141 19.69 17.41 12.00
C ARG A 141 18.95 18.58 11.35
N SER A 142 17.72 18.81 11.81
CA SER A 142 17.00 20.06 11.57
C SER A 142 17.40 21.10 12.61
#